data_AF-A0A3B9ZPL0-F1
#
_entry.id   AF-A0A3B9ZPL0-F1
#
_cell.length_a   1.000
_cell.length_b   1.000
_cell.length_c   1.000
_cell.angle_alpha   90.00
_cell.angle_beta   90.00
_cell.angle_gamma   90.00
#
_symmetry.space_group_name_H-M   'P 1'
#
loop_
_entity.id
_entity.type
_entity.pdbx_description
1 polymer ?
#
loop_
_entity_poly.entity_id
_entity_poly.type
_entity_poly.pdbx_seq_one_letter_code
_entity_poly.pdbx_strand_id
1 'polypeptide(L)'
;KSKKAKVVQMLSPENYIRKKARTLPIYECLVSSEWEEVKMCTVVIAREHVNGSITFCTYVVDLGCLGVKDSMFQFNVSVIQYRDILEKLGTEMEMVNIDYALAHNIVLAGVEYAAEFGFKPCKEYESITKFMLEEDTDEIELIEIECGKEGKPFYVQGPFEDMSRANWIIAQLERTAGPGNYNYILKVGDEFMDDYEDDELDDEYEFDDWTYEEKEELFLTLSENIDDLEEDEVKRLFNLTDSMVEDLVDVNEVDQFYDQYMDELDVEIDEDKVPVQLLGLRPGDQPVSKELINKFMDIYQLSGENPKLAAKELKLFHKESNAIPGSYLLELLILQTEHPNKYAKRLKEYAQAFPDYALIQLLWATSQVTLLKDQQKRSDDSFKMESFFPDRESIHPIEMLYTLIYYSFATGVDLDINKIEAFGSVLYDLGLPETYGQILETTNSMFKFTYLLKKVKE
;
A
#
# COMPACT_ATOMS: atom_id res chain seq x y z
N LYS A 1 -29.58 -8.44 28.75
CA LYS A 1 -28.40 -7.54 28.67
C LYS A 1 -27.37 -8.24 27.81
N SER A 2 -27.44 -8.04 26.50
CA SER A 2 -26.45 -8.57 25.55
C SER A 2 -25.17 -7.75 25.71
N LYS A 3 -24.03 -8.42 25.89
CA LYS A 3 -22.71 -7.76 25.93
C LYS A 3 -22.48 -7.16 24.55
N LYS A 4 -22.34 -5.83 24.46
CA LYS A 4 -21.84 -5.15 23.26
C LYS A 4 -20.50 -5.79 22.88
N ALA A 5 -20.43 -6.40 21.70
CA ALA A 5 -19.16 -6.78 21.10
C ALA A 5 -18.38 -5.49 20.82
N LYS A 6 -17.06 -5.51 21.08
CA LYS A 6 -16.17 -4.42 20.70
C LYS A 6 -16.02 -4.45 19.17
N VAL A 7 -16.39 -3.35 18.53
CA VAL A 7 -16.09 -3.02 17.14
C VAL A 7 -14.57 -2.91 17.00
N VAL A 8 -13.99 -3.59 16.01
CA VAL A 8 -12.57 -3.50 15.66
C VAL A 8 -12.49 -2.73 14.35
N GLN A 9 -12.04 -1.48 14.43
CA GLN A 9 -11.62 -0.68 13.29
C GLN A 9 -10.46 -1.43 12.62
N MET A 10 -10.59 -1.83 11.36
CA MET A 10 -9.53 -2.56 10.66
C MET A 10 -8.50 -1.54 10.17
N LEU A 11 -7.52 -1.24 11.01
CA LEU A 11 -6.35 -0.46 10.64
C LEU A 11 -5.58 -1.24 9.55
N SER A 12 -5.01 -0.54 8.57
CA SER A 12 -3.99 -1.16 7.69
C SER A 12 -2.89 -1.81 8.55
N PRO A 13 -2.19 -2.86 8.07
CA PRO A 13 -1.11 -3.48 8.82
C PRO A 13 -0.10 -2.49 9.42
N GLU A 14 0.31 -1.48 8.65
CA GLU A 14 1.25 -0.42 9.03
C GLU A 14 0.64 0.46 10.11
N ASN A 15 -0.59 0.93 9.92
CA ASN A 15 -1.29 1.77 10.89
C ASN A 15 -1.63 1.00 12.16
N TYR A 16 -1.87 -0.30 12.07
CA TYR A 16 -1.99 -1.17 13.22
C TYR A 16 -0.67 -1.21 13.98
N ILE A 17 0.47 -1.40 13.30
CA ILE A 17 1.76 -1.38 13.96
C ILE A 17 1.99 -0.02 14.63
N ARG A 18 1.80 1.09 13.90
CA ARG A 18 1.95 2.47 14.40
C ARG A 18 1.11 2.74 15.65
N LYS A 19 -0.15 2.32 15.66
CA LYS A 19 -1.14 2.72 16.68
C LYS A 19 -1.40 1.66 17.75
N LYS A 20 -1.13 0.39 17.48
CA LYS A 20 -1.64 -0.76 18.27
C LYS A 20 -0.63 -1.85 18.57
N ALA A 21 0.51 -1.97 17.88
CA ALA A 21 1.45 -3.07 18.14
C ALA A 21 1.84 -3.18 19.62
N ARG A 22 2.18 -2.06 20.27
CA ARG A 22 2.52 -1.99 21.71
C ARG A 22 1.42 -2.48 22.65
N THR A 23 0.17 -2.55 22.20
CA THR A 23 -0.95 -3.03 23.01
C THR A 23 -1.09 -4.55 23.01
N LEU A 24 -0.41 -5.24 22.10
CA LEU A 24 -0.39 -6.69 22.02
C LEU A 24 0.65 -7.26 23.00
N PRO A 25 0.37 -8.39 23.68
CA PRO A 25 1.37 -9.09 24.48
C PRO A 25 2.54 -9.58 23.61
N ILE A 26 3.76 -9.52 24.17
CA ILE A 26 4.93 -10.17 23.57
C ILE A 26 4.68 -11.68 23.51
N TYR A 27 4.88 -12.26 22.33
CA TYR A 27 4.81 -13.70 22.10
C TYR A 27 6.19 -14.33 22.31
N GLU A 28 7.18 -13.90 21.54
CA GLU A 28 8.59 -14.26 21.71
C GLU A 28 9.50 -13.19 21.09
N CYS A 29 10.76 -13.18 21.51
CA CYS A 29 11.82 -12.36 20.91
C CYS A 29 13.01 -13.25 20.61
N LEU A 30 13.63 -13.04 19.45
CA LEU A 30 14.78 -13.83 18.99
C LEU A 30 15.89 -12.89 18.54
N VAL A 31 17.13 -13.35 18.65
CA VAL A 31 18.30 -12.70 18.05
C VAL A 31 19.17 -13.75 17.37
N SER A 32 19.85 -13.40 16.29
CA SER A 32 20.90 -14.24 15.71
C SER A 32 22.01 -14.49 16.73
N SER A 33 22.54 -15.72 16.79
CA SER A 33 23.67 -16.05 17.67
C SER A 33 24.93 -15.26 17.30
N GLU A 34 25.92 -15.24 18.21
CA GLU A 34 27.22 -14.58 18.02
C GLU A 34 27.18 -13.06 17.77
N TRP A 35 26.02 -12.43 17.94
CA TRP A 35 25.82 -11.00 17.69
C TRP A 35 26.77 -10.09 18.49
N GLU A 36 27.12 -10.48 19.72
CA GLU A 36 28.05 -9.71 20.57
C GLU A 36 29.45 -9.61 19.95
N GLU A 37 29.93 -10.67 19.28
CA GLU A 37 31.26 -10.74 18.68
C GLU A 37 31.28 -10.12 17.28
N VAL A 38 30.24 -10.40 16.49
CA VAL A 38 30.13 -9.94 15.10
C VAL A 38 29.72 -8.46 15.02
N LYS A 39 29.00 -7.95 16.02
CA LYS A 39 28.37 -6.62 16.05
C LYS A 39 27.38 -6.38 14.90
N MET A 40 26.83 -7.47 14.36
CA MET A 40 25.74 -7.49 13.39
C MET A 40 24.74 -8.51 13.87
N CYS A 41 23.45 -8.18 13.85
CA CYS A 41 22.43 -9.12 14.27
C CYS A 41 21.08 -8.94 13.61
N THR A 42 20.36 -10.04 13.52
CA THR A 42 18.93 -10.05 13.18
C THR A 42 18.14 -10.20 14.46
N VAL A 43 17.30 -9.22 14.79
CA VAL A 43 16.38 -9.27 15.94
C VAL A 43 14.96 -9.49 15.43
N VAL A 44 14.22 -10.42 16.03
CA VAL A 44 12.80 -10.64 15.77
C VAL A 44 12.02 -10.30 17.03
N ILE A 45 10.99 -9.47 16.89
CA ILE A 45 10.05 -9.16 17.97
C ILE A 45 8.66 -9.54 17.50
N ALA A 46 8.06 -10.54 18.15
CA ALA A 46 6.74 -11.05 17.84
C ALA A 46 5.73 -10.73 18.95
N ARG A 47 4.53 -10.34 18.55
CA ARG A 47 3.40 -10.08 19.45
C ARG A 47 2.17 -10.89 19.03
N GLU A 48 1.44 -11.38 20.02
CA GLU A 48 0.28 -12.26 19.82
C GLU A 48 -1.02 -11.46 19.81
N HIS A 49 -1.87 -11.71 18.81
CA HIS A 49 -3.22 -11.16 18.74
C HIS A 49 -4.21 -11.96 19.59
N VAL A 50 -5.35 -11.35 19.90
CA VAL A 50 -6.44 -12.03 20.65
C VAL A 50 -7.01 -13.27 19.95
N ASN A 51 -6.83 -13.39 18.63
CA ASN A 51 -7.23 -14.55 17.82
C ASN A 51 -6.15 -15.65 17.76
N GLY A 52 -4.99 -15.45 18.41
CA GLY A 52 -3.84 -16.37 18.41
C GLY A 52 -2.94 -16.28 17.18
N SER A 53 -3.14 -15.30 16.30
CA SER A 53 -2.19 -15.01 15.22
C SER A 53 -1.02 -14.16 15.73
N ILE A 54 0.02 -14.05 14.91
CA ILE A 54 1.25 -13.32 15.23
C ILE A 54 1.40 -12.13 14.29
N THR A 55 1.75 -10.96 14.84
CA THR A 55 2.43 -9.90 14.08
C THR A 55 3.85 -9.83 14.60
N PHE A 56 4.83 -9.77 13.71
CA PHE A 56 6.23 -9.63 14.10
C PHE A 56 6.97 -8.66 13.20
N CYS A 57 8.01 -8.05 13.76
CA CYS A 57 8.99 -7.27 13.02
C CYS A 57 10.35 -7.97 13.09
N THR A 58 11.14 -7.82 12.03
CA THR A 58 12.55 -8.19 12.02
C THR A 58 13.41 -6.96 11.79
N TYR A 59 14.57 -6.90 12.43
CA TYR A 59 15.52 -5.80 12.34
C TYR A 59 16.90 -6.34 12.06
N VAL A 60 17.56 -5.83 11.02
CA VAL A 60 18.98 -6.07 10.78
C VAL A 60 19.75 -4.91 11.40
N VAL A 61 20.39 -5.16 12.54
CA VAL A 61 21.06 -4.15 13.37
C VAL A 61 22.57 -4.29 13.27
N ASP A 62 23.20 -3.27 12.68
CA ASP A 62 24.65 -3.06 12.69
C ASP A 62 25.05 -2.27 13.95
N LEU A 63 25.37 -3.01 15.01
CA LEU A 63 25.92 -2.46 16.25
C LEU A 63 27.35 -1.94 16.07
N GLY A 64 28.03 -2.29 14.98
CA GLY A 64 29.38 -1.86 14.67
C GLY A 64 29.44 -0.41 14.17
N CYS A 65 28.42 0.04 13.43
CA CYS A 65 28.43 1.35 12.80
C CYS A 65 27.05 1.92 12.42
N LEU A 66 26.30 1.24 11.54
CA LEU A 66 25.19 1.86 10.79
C LEU A 66 23.82 1.81 11.48
N GLY A 67 23.68 1.10 12.60
CA GLY A 67 22.40 0.96 13.29
C GLY A 67 21.44 0.04 12.53
N VAL A 68 20.14 0.33 12.54
CA VAL A 68 19.15 -0.50 11.83
C VAL A 68 19.27 -0.28 10.31
N LYS A 69 19.89 -1.24 9.62
CA LYS A 69 20.13 -1.20 8.17
C LYS A 69 18.91 -1.60 7.37
N ASP A 70 18.10 -2.50 7.91
CA ASP A 70 16.90 -3.01 7.26
C ASP A 70 15.87 -3.43 8.33
N SER A 71 14.59 -3.33 7.98
CA SER A 71 13.51 -3.81 8.83
C SER A 71 12.28 -4.17 8.00
N MET A 72 11.63 -5.28 8.35
CA MET A 72 10.36 -5.69 7.74
C MET A 72 9.35 -6.10 8.81
N PHE A 73 8.09 -6.22 8.42
CA PHE A 73 7.04 -6.75 9.29
C PHE A 73 6.15 -7.73 8.55
N GLN A 74 5.49 -8.60 9.31
CA GLN A 74 4.43 -9.47 8.85
C GLN A 74 3.26 -9.33 9.81
N PHE A 75 2.05 -9.19 9.26
CA PHE A 75 0.87 -8.84 10.03
C PHE A 75 -0.15 -9.98 10.10
N ASN A 76 -0.59 -10.29 11.32
CA ASN A 76 -1.70 -11.20 11.59
C ASN A 76 -1.54 -12.58 10.91
N VAL A 77 -0.30 -13.09 10.83
CA VAL A 77 0.00 -14.39 10.23
C VAL A 77 -0.33 -15.52 11.21
N SER A 78 -0.70 -16.69 10.67
CA SER A 78 -0.93 -17.86 11.52
C SER A 78 0.37 -18.30 12.22
N VAL A 79 0.26 -18.96 13.37
CA VAL A 79 1.43 -19.51 14.08
C VAL A 79 2.23 -20.47 13.20
N ILE A 80 1.57 -21.23 12.31
CA ILE A 80 2.25 -22.14 11.38
C ILE A 80 3.12 -21.34 10.39
N GLN A 81 2.54 -20.34 9.73
CA GLN A 81 3.29 -19.46 8.83
C GLN A 81 4.46 -18.77 9.54
N TYR A 82 4.25 -18.29 10.77
CA TYR A 82 5.32 -17.70 11.57
C TYR A 82 6.46 -18.69 11.82
N ARG A 83 6.14 -19.94 12.20
CA ARG A 83 7.15 -20.98 12.42
C ARG A 83 7.88 -21.37 11.14
N ASP A 84 7.18 -21.44 10.00
CA ASP A 84 7.79 -21.71 8.70
C ASP A 84 8.78 -20.60 8.30
N ILE A 85 8.45 -19.33 8.59
CA ILE A 85 9.35 -18.20 8.34
C ILE A 85 10.58 -18.27 9.25
N LEU A 86 10.40 -18.56 10.55
CA LEU A 86 11.51 -18.74 11.47
C LEU A 86 12.40 -19.93 11.12
N GLU A 87 11.83 -21.03 10.62
CA GLU A 87 12.60 -22.19 10.18
C GLU A 87 13.48 -21.82 8.98
N LYS A 88 12.94 -21.09 8.00
CA LYS A 88 13.72 -20.57 6.87
C LYS A 88 14.84 -19.64 7.33
N LEU A 89 14.55 -18.66 8.18
CA LEU A 89 15.57 -17.77 8.75
C LEU A 89 16.65 -18.57 9.51
N GLY A 90 16.22 -19.60 10.25
CA GLY A 90 17.06 -20.54 10.98
C GLY A 90 18.01 -21.37 10.11
N THR A 91 17.73 -21.51 8.81
CA THR A 91 18.65 -22.21 7.88
C THR A 91 19.85 -21.36 7.48
N GLU A 92 19.73 -20.04 7.53
CA GLU A 92 20.78 -19.08 7.17
C GLU A 92 21.58 -18.63 8.40
N MET A 93 20.92 -18.48 9.55
CA MET A 93 21.53 -18.05 10.80
C MET A 93 20.86 -18.73 12.00
N GLU A 94 21.65 -19.12 13.01
CA GLU A 94 21.09 -19.68 14.24
C GLU A 94 20.39 -18.58 15.06
N MET A 95 19.11 -18.76 15.36
CA MET A 95 18.31 -17.81 16.14
C MET A 95 18.10 -18.32 17.57
N VAL A 96 18.35 -17.47 18.56
CA VAL A 96 18.21 -17.79 19.99
C VAL A 96 17.11 -16.94 20.63
N ASN A 97 16.33 -17.55 21.53
CA ASN A 97 15.30 -16.84 22.30
C ASN A 97 15.95 -15.90 23.32
N ILE A 98 15.43 -14.68 23.38
CA ILE A 98 15.85 -13.65 24.32
C ILE A 98 14.65 -12.94 24.93
N ASP A 99 14.92 -12.25 26.03
CA ASP A 99 13.97 -11.42 26.75
C ASP A 99 13.65 -10.17 25.93
N TYR A 100 12.43 -9.64 26.06
CA TYR A 100 12.02 -8.42 25.37
C TYR A 100 12.93 -7.22 25.68
N ALA A 101 13.35 -7.07 26.95
CA ALA A 101 14.24 -6.00 27.36
C ALA A 101 15.57 -6.04 26.58
N LEU A 102 16.16 -7.22 26.38
CA LEU A 102 17.38 -7.36 25.60
C LEU A 102 17.15 -7.01 24.12
N ALA A 103 16.07 -7.51 23.52
CA ALA A 103 15.73 -7.22 22.12
C ALA A 103 15.54 -5.71 21.88
N HIS A 104 14.83 -5.05 22.81
CA HIS A 104 14.58 -3.62 22.79
C HIS A 104 15.87 -2.81 22.91
N ASN A 105 16.72 -3.11 23.89
CA ASN A 105 18.00 -2.43 24.10
C ASN A 105 18.95 -2.64 22.90
N ILE A 106 18.98 -3.82 22.27
CA ILE A 106 19.83 -4.06 21.07
C ILE A 106 19.44 -3.13 19.93
N VAL A 107 18.14 -3.05 19.61
CA VAL A 107 17.67 -2.22 18.49
C VAL A 107 17.92 -0.74 18.77
N LEU A 108 17.58 -0.26 19.98
CA LEU A 108 17.81 1.15 20.34
C LEU A 108 19.28 1.51 20.42
N ALA A 109 20.13 0.68 21.02
CA ALA A 109 21.56 0.94 21.09
C ALA A 109 22.19 1.06 19.69
N GLY A 110 21.74 0.26 18.72
CA GLY A 110 22.14 0.41 17.33
C GLY A 110 21.72 1.75 16.72
N VAL A 111 20.46 2.15 16.91
CA VAL A 111 19.93 3.43 16.41
C VAL A 111 20.67 4.62 17.03
N GLU A 112 20.84 4.61 18.35
CA GLU A 112 21.50 5.70 19.09
C GLU A 112 22.97 5.82 18.73
N TYR A 113 23.70 4.70 18.69
CA TYR A 113 25.11 4.68 18.32
C TYR A 113 25.33 5.20 16.90
N ALA A 114 24.51 4.77 15.94
CA ALA A 114 24.58 5.24 14.56
C ALA A 114 24.29 6.74 14.44
N ALA A 115 23.36 7.26 15.25
CA ALA A 115 23.01 8.68 15.28
C ALA A 115 24.16 9.57 15.75
N GLU A 116 25.05 9.09 16.63
CA GLU A 116 26.27 9.81 17.05
C GLU A 116 27.19 10.15 15.85
N PHE A 117 27.16 9.31 14.81
CA PHE A 117 27.94 9.49 13.58
C PHE A 117 27.11 10.08 12.43
N GLY A 118 25.86 10.46 12.69
CA GLY A 118 24.96 11.10 11.74
C GLY A 118 24.35 10.13 10.71
N PHE A 119 24.30 8.84 11.02
CA PHE A 119 23.52 7.88 10.25
C PHE A 119 22.08 7.83 10.77
N LYS A 120 21.15 7.58 9.86
CA LYS A 120 19.74 7.34 10.17
C LYS A 120 19.42 5.87 9.91
N PRO A 121 18.51 5.27 10.69
CA PRO A 121 18.01 3.93 10.39
C PRO A 121 17.24 3.90 9.06
N CYS A 122 16.96 2.70 8.54
CA CYS A 122 16.19 2.52 7.31
C CYS A 122 14.79 3.15 7.35
N LYS A 123 14.22 3.41 6.17
CA LYS A 123 12.93 4.10 6.01
C LYS A 123 11.79 3.33 6.69
N GLU A 124 11.80 2.00 6.58
CA GLU A 124 10.81 1.08 7.12
C GLU A 124 10.81 1.12 8.64
N TYR A 125 12.00 1.26 9.25
CA TYR A 125 12.13 1.44 10.69
C TYR A 125 11.50 2.75 11.13
N GLU A 126 11.88 3.86 10.48
CA GLU A 126 11.37 5.18 10.85
C GLU A 126 9.87 5.34 10.65
N SER A 127 9.33 4.74 9.59
CA SER A 127 7.93 4.92 9.22
C SER A 127 6.99 3.93 9.92
N ILE A 128 7.46 2.72 10.25
CA ILE A 128 6.58 1.62 10.67
C ILE A 128 7.16 0.81 11.84
N THR A 129 8.29 0.14 11.65
CA THR A 129 8.66 -0.97 12.56
C THR A 129 9.17 -0.48 13.93
N LYS A 130 9.58 0.78 14.07
CA LYS A 130 9.89 1.37 15.40
C LYS A 130 8.71 1.35 16.37
N PHE A 131 7.47 1.35 15.85
CA PHE A 131 6.27 1.34 16.70
C PHE A 131 5.95 -0.05 17.28
N MET A 132 6.67 -1.10 16.88
CA MET A 132 6.63 -2.41 17.55
C MET A 132 7.37 -2.38 18.90
N LEU A 133 8.35 -1.50 19.03
CA LEU A 133 9.12 -1.25 20.24
C LEU A 133 8.35 -0.28 21.15
N GLU A 134 8.31 -0.56 22.44
CA GLU A 134 7.84 0.35 23.47
C GLU A 134 8.75 1.58 23.54
N GLU A 135 8.20 2.68 24.05
CA GLU A 135 8.99 3.90 24.22
C GLU A 135 10.09 3.66 25.25
N ASP A 136 11.26 4.25 25.00
CA ASP A 136 12.38 4.16 25.93
C ASP A 136 12.06 4.92 27.21
N THR A 137 11.67 4.17 28.23
CA THR A 137 11.22 4.66 29.54
C THR A 137 11.76 3.76 30.63
N ASP A 138 11.75 4.23 31.88
CA ASP A 138 12.20 3.47 33.05
C ASP A 138 11.40 2.17 33.32
N GLU A 139 10.36 1.87 32.52
CA GLU A 139 9.58 0.62 32.59
C GLU A 139 10.34 -0.57 31.99
N ILE A 140 11.31 -0.33 31.11
CA ILE A 140 12.15 -1.36 30.49
C ILE A 140 13.51 -1.35 31.18
N GLU A 141 14.01 -2.53 31.54
CA GLU A 141 15.34 -2.66 32.14
C GLU A 141 16.40 -2.17 31.15
N LEU A 142 17.20 -1.18 31.56
CA LEU A 142 18.34 -0.70 30.78
C LEU A 142 19.45 -1.75 30.80
N ILE A 143 19.79 -2.27 29.62
CA ILE A 143 20.86 -3.24 29.41
C ILE A 143 21.92 -2.57 28.54
N GLU A 144 23.14 -2.46 29.06
CA GLU A 144 24.25 -1.86 28.32
C GLU A 144 24.65 -2.78 27.15
N ILE A 145 24.38 -2.32 25.92
CA ILE A 145 24.79 -3.00 24.69
C ILE A 145 26.08 -2.36 24.19
N GLU A 146 27.14 -3.15 24.11
CA GLU A 146 28.42 -2.66 23.57
C GLU A 146 28.33 -2.50 22.05
N CYS A 147 28.28 -1.24 21.60
CA CYS A 147 28.37 -0.86 20.20
C CYS A 147 29.82 -0.52 19.78
N GLY A 148 30.08 -0.60 18.47
CA GLY A 148 31.39 -0.43 17.89
C GLY A 148 32.34 -1.60 18.16
N LYS A 149 33.60 -1.41 17.78
CA LYS A 149 34.69 -2.35 18.03
C LYS A 149 35.91 -1.60 18.54
N GLU A 150 36.41 -2.01 19.69
CA GLU A 150 37.52 -1.33 20.39
C GLU A 150 37.21 0.16 20.67
N GLY A 151 35.95 0.48 20.95
CA GLY A 151 35.48 1.84 21.22
C GLY A 151 35.43 2.76 19.99
N LYS A 152 35.38 2.20 18.77
CA LYS A 152 35.31 2.95 17.51
C LYS A 152 34.24 2.38 16.58
N PRO A 153 33.66 3.19 15.68
CA PRO A 153 32.85 2.69 14.58
C PRO A 153 33.65 1.71 13.72
N PHE A 154 33.04 0.58 13.41
CA PHE A 154 33.61 -0.48 12.59
C PHE A 154 32.63 -0.82 11.47
N TYR A 155 32.84 -0.23 10.30
CA TYR A 155 32.00 -0.42 9.13
C TYR A 155 32.45 -1.62 8.29
N VAL A 156 31.53 -2.52 7.94
CA VAL A 156 31.79 -3.62 6.99
C VAL A 156 30.84 -3.47 5.81
N GLN A 157 31.41 -3.40 4.60
CA GLN A 157 30.62 -3.30 3.37
C GLN A 157 29.82 -4.60 3.13
N GLY A 158 28.50 -4.46 3.06
CA GLY A 158 27.55 -5.55 2.87
C GLY A 158 27.53 -6.11 1.44
N PRO A 159 26.94 -7.32 1.25
CA PRO A 159 26.86 -8.01 -0.04
C PRO A 159 26.16 -7.21 -1.15
N PHE A 160 25.25 -6.31 -0.79
CA PHE A 160 24.49 -5.49 -1.74
C PHE A 160 24.86 -4.00 -1.71
N GLU A 161 25.91 -3.61 -0.99
CA GLU A 161 26.38 -2.21 -0.93
C GLU A 161 27.48 -1.96 -1.97
N ASP A 162 27.26 -0.96 -2.83
CA ASP A 162 28.22 -0.54 -3.86
C ASP A 162 29.36 0.32 -3.27
N MET A 163 30.35 0.62 -4.12
CA MET A 163 31.50 1.43 -3.70
C MET A 163 31.14 2.89 -3.43
N SER A 164 30.12 3.45 -4.09
CA SER A 164 29.68 4.83 -3.89
C SER A 164 29.10 5.01 -2.48
N ARG A 165 28.21 4.11 -2.07
CA ARG A 165 27.63 4.05 -0.73
C ARG A 165 28.71 3.85 0.33
N ALA A 166 29.64 2.92 0.11
CA ALA A 166 30.75 2.68 1.02
C ALA A 166 31.64 3.92 1.20
N ASN A 167 31.97 4.63 0.11
CA ASN A 167 32.75 5.86 0.17
C ASN A 167 32.02 6.98 0.91
N TRP A 168 30.69 7.10 0.73
CA TRP A 168 29.89 8.07 1.47
C TRP A 168 29.89 7.79 2.98
N ILE A 169 29.74 6.53 3.40
CA ILE A 169 29.81 6.10 4.80
C ILE A 169 31.19 6.45 5.39
N ILE A 170 32.27 6.13 4.66
CA ILE A 170 33.63 6.44 5.11
C ILE A 170 33.84 7.95 5.23
N ALA A 171 33.36 8.75 4.28
CA ALA A 171 33.46 10.21 4.33
C ALA A 171 32.62 10.81 5.46
N GLN A 172 31.49 10.19 5.80
CA GLN A 172 30.67 10.55 6.95
C GLN A 172 31.45 10.33 8.25
N LEU A 173 32.03 9.14 8.43
CA LEU A 173 32.83 8.79 9.60
C LEU A 173 34.08 9.67 9.74
N GLU A 174 34.78 9.95 8.65
CA GLU A 174 35.92 10.87 8.63
C GLU A 174 35.54 12.26 9.14
N ARG A 175 34.30 12.70 8.88
CA ARG A 175 33.78 14.01 9.31
C ARG A 175 33.27 14.01 10.76
N THR A 176 32.61 12.95 11.19
CA THR A 176 31.93 12.87 12.50
C THR A 176 32.82 12.25 13.59
N ALA A 177 33.42 11.09 13.33
CA ALA A 177 34.37 10.44 14.25
C ALA A 177 35.76 11.10 14.18
N GLY A 178 36.16 11.55 12.99
CA GLY A 178 37.46 12.17 12.73
C GLY A 178 38.51 11.18 12.21
N PRO A 179 39.58 11.70 11.57
CA PRO A 179 40.63 10.87 10.97
C PRO A 179 41.27 9.92 11.99
N GLY A 180 41.23 8.61 11.70
CA GLY A 180 41.82 7.55 12.54
C GLY A 180 40.96 7.08 13.73
N ASN A 181 39.74 7.61 13.86
CA ASN A 181 38.79 7.24 14.92
C ASN A 181 37.70 6.26 14.48
N TYR A 182 37.84 5.65 13.30
CA TYR A 182 36.96 4.59 12.81
C TYR A 182 37.79 3.57 12.03
N ASN A 183 37.20 2.39 11.84
CA ASN A 183 37.77 1.29 11.08
C ASN A 183 36.76 0.83 10.03
N TYR A 184 37.24 0.28 8.92
CA TYR A 184 36.35 -0.28 7.91
C TYR A 184 36.97 -1.46 7.17
N ILE A 185 36.11 -2.34 6.66
CA ILE A 185 36.45 -3.40 5.71
C ILE A 185 35.63 -3.17 4.44
N LEU A 186 36.31 -2.90 3.34
CA LEU A 186 35.71 -2.89 2.00
C LEU A 186 35.85 -4.27 1.38
N LYS A 187 34.90 -4.63 0.53
CA LYS A 187 35.05 -5.78 -0.35
C LYS A 187 36.24 -5.55 -1.28
N VAL A 188 37.09 -6.56 -1.42
CA VAL A 188 38.16 -6.59 -2.44
C VAL A 188 37.68 -7.55 -3.53
N GLY A 189 37.74 -7.10 -4.79
CA GLY A 189 36.99 -7.64 -5.93
C GLY A 189 36.93 -9.17 -6.13
N ASP A 190 35.68 -9.57 -6.42
CA ASP A 190 35.09 -10.68 -7.21
C ASP A 190 35.63 -12.11 -7.13
N GLU A 191 34.86 -13.02 -6.51
CA GLU A 191 34.87 -14.48 -6.79
C GLU A 191 33.66 -15.26 -6.20
N PHE A 192 32.44 -14.71 -6.17
CA PHE A 192 31.19 -15.48 -5.92
C PHE A 192 29.98 -14.96 -6.72
N MET A 193 30.20 -14.53 -7.96
CA MET A 193 29.15 -14.55 -8.98
C MET A 193 29.14 -15.96 -9.58
N ASP A 194 28.53 -16.91 -8.87
CA ASP A 194 28.11 -18.19 -9.44
C ASP A 194 26.58 -18.11 -9.60
N ASP A 195 26.15 -17.92 -10.85
CA ASP A 195 24.88 -18.36 -11.45
C ASP A 195 23.59 -18.26 -10.61
N TYR A 196 23.25 -17.06 -10.17
CA TYR A 196 21.85 -16.64 -10.25
C TYR A 196 21.76 -15.58 -11.35
N GLU A 197 21.49 -16.03 -12.57
CA GLU A 197 20.66 -15.24 -13.49
C GLU A 197 19.32 -15.02 -12.76
N ASP A 198 19.29 -13.97 -11.95
CA ASP A 198 18.04 -13.35 -11.53
C ASP A 198 17.74 -12.31 -12.61
N ASP A 199 17.11 -12.76 -13.71
CA ASP A 199 16.61 -11.91 -14.79
C ASP A 199 15.45 -10.99 -14.32
N GLU A 200 15.27 -10.76 -13.01
CA GLU A 200 14.22 -9.92 -12.42
C GLU A 200 14.75 -8.81 -11.47
N LEU A 201 16.06 -8.59 -11.38
CA LEU A 201 16.66 -7.50 -10.59
C LEU A 201 17.42 -6.48 -11.46
N ASP A 202 16.72 -5.60 -12.20
CA ASP A 202 17.21 -4.22 -12.46
C ASP A 202 16.23 -3.23 -13.16
N ASP A 203 14.91 -3.47 -13.24
CA ASP A 203 14.02 -2.49 -13.93
C ASP A 203 13.56 -1.33 -13.02
N GLU A 204 13.62 -1.48 -11.70
CA GLU A 204 13.01 -0.52 -10.74
C GLU A 204 13.90 0.72 -10.48
N TYR A 205 15.23 0.59 -10.66
CA TYR A 205 16.20 1.67 -10.44
C TYR A 205 16.88 2.13 -11.73
N GLU A 206 16.43 1.67 -12.90
CA GLU A 206 17.06 1.95 -14.20
C GLU A 206 17.28 3.46 -14.44
N PHE A 207 16.36 4.28 -13.94
CA PHE A 207 16.28 5.71 -14.23
C PHE A 207 16.80 6.62 -13.12
N ASP A 208 17.28 6.09 -11.99
CA ASP A 208 17.68 6.89 -10.82
C ASP A 208 18.84 7.85 -11.12
N ASP A 209 19.79 7.40 -11.91
CA ASP A 209 20.97 8.18 -12.32
C ASP A 209 20.74 9.02 -13.59
N TRP A 210 19.54 8.95 -14.19
CA TRP A 210 19.22 9.67 -15.42
C TRP A 210 18.80 11.09 -15.12
N THR A 211 19.24 12.02 -15.97
CA THR A 211 18.70 13.37 -15.98
C THR A 211 17.25 13.38 -16.48
N TYR A 212 16.47 14.38 -16.07
CA TYR A 212 15.09 14.51 -16.54
C TYR A 212 15.01 14.62 -18.07
N GLU A 213 15.98 15.29 -18.71
CA GLU A 213 16.05 15.39 -20.17
C GLU A 213 16.26 14.02 -20.86
N GLU A 214 17.08 13.15 -20.28
CA GLU A 214 17.29 11.78 -20.80
C GLU A 214 16.03 10.93 -20.65
N LYS A 215 15.33 11.04 -19.52
CA LYS A 215 14.04 10.38 -19.27
C LYS A 215 12.98 10.85 -20.28
N GLU A 216 12.93 12.16 -20.52
CA GLU A 216 11.99 12.79 -21.46
C GLU A 216 12.19 12.31 -22.92
N GLU A 217 13.43 12.19 -23.39
CA GLU A 217 13.75 11.69 -24.74
C GLU A 217 13.30 10.23 -24.93
N LEU A 218 13.56 9.37 -23.94
CA LEU A 218 13.12 7.97 -23.97
C LEU A 218 11.59 7.87 -23.89
N PHE A 219 10.95 8.66 -23.02
CA PHE A 219 9.50 8.67 -22.87
C PHE A 219 8.80 9.06 -24.17
N LEU A 220 9.31 10.06 -24.89
CA LEU A 220 8.81 10.42 -26.22
C LEU A 220 8.94 9.26 -27.22
N THR A 221 10.11 8.62 -27.25
CA THR A 221 10.40 7.52 -28.17
C THR A 221 9.45 6.35 -27.96
N LEU A 222 9.24 5.94 -26.70
CA LEU A 222 8.35 4.84 -26.34
C LEU A 222 6.87 5.23 -26.54
N SER A 223 6.48 6.44 -26.14
CA SER A 223 5.08 6.88 -26.26
C SER A 223 4.60 7.11 -27.70
N GLU A 224 5.50 7.45 -28.64
CA GLU A 224 5.18 7.55 -30.06
C GLU A 224 4.91 6.19 -30.72
N ASN A 225 5.48 5.11 -30.18
CA ASN A 225 5.38 3.74 -30.71
C ASN A 225 4.57 2.82 -29.78
N ILE A 226 3.73 3.39 -28.90
CA ILE A 226 3.06 2.65 -27.83
C ILE A 226 2.23 1.43 -28.30
N ASP A 227 1.67 1.48 -29.51
CA ASP A 227 0.88 0.39 -30.09
C ASP A 227 1.74 -0.81 -30.57
N ASP A 228 3.05 -0.61 -30.74
CA ASP A 228 4.00 -1.59 -31.28
C ASP A 228 5.03 -2.07 -30.22
N LEU A 229 4.87 -1.68 -28.95
CA LEU A 229 5.77 -2.08 -27.86
C LEU A 229 5.58 -3.54 -27.46
N GLU A 230 6.69 -4.22 -27.19
CA GLU A 230 6.69 -5.54 -26.55
C GLU A 230 6.43 -5.43 -25.03
N GLU A 231 6.15 -6.55 -24.36
CA GLU A 231 5.72 -6.58 -22.95
C GLU A 231 6.75 -5.95 -21.98
N ASP A 232 8.04 -6.20 -22.23
CA ASP A 232 9.16 -5.61 -21.50
C ASP A 232 9.27 -4.10 -21.73
N GLU A 233 9.06 -3.64 -22.96
CA GLU A 233 9.05 -2.21 -23.28
C GLU A 233 7.85 -1.47 -22.66
N VAL A 234 6.70 -2.13 -22.54
CA VAL A 234 5.54 -1.60 -21.80
C VAL A 234 5.86 -1.45 -20.32
N LYS A 235 6.49 -2.46 -19.70
CA LYS A 235 6.92 -2.40 -18.30
C LYS A 235 7.96 -1.29 -18.08
N ARG A 236 8.92 -1.17 -19.00
CA ARG A 236 9.93 -0.11 -18.97
C ARG A 236 9.33 1.29 -19.10
N LEU A 237 8.33 1.47 -19.98
CA LEU A 237 7.59 2.73 -20.10
C LEU A 237 6.81 3.06 -18.81
N PHE A 238 6.27 2.05 -18.13
CA PHE A 238 5.59 2.24 -16.85
C PHE A 238 6.55 2.74 -15.78
N ASN A 239 7.69 2.06 -15.59
CA ASN A 239 8.71 2.46 -14.60
C ASN A 239 9.29 3.85 -14.91
N LEU A 240 9.53 4.15 -16.20
CA LEU A 240 9.96 5.47 -16.64
C LEU A 240 8.93 6.55 -16.29
N THR A 241 7.64 6.25 -16.47
CA THR A 241 6.55 7.17 -16.12
C THR A 241 6.56 7.48 -14.62
N ASP A 242 6.69 6.47 -13.76
CA ASP A 242 6.73 6.69 -12.31
C ASP A 242 7.99 7.47 -11.89
N SER A 243 9.17 7.10 -12.38
CA SER A 243 10.42 7.82 -12.10
C SER A 243 10.36 9.29 -12.54
N MET A 244 9.78 9.58 -13.71
CA MET A 244 9.58 10.96 -14.15
C MET A 244 8.57 11.71 -13.28
N VAL A 245 7.57 11.04 -12.72
CA VAL A 245 6.60 11.68 -11.81
C VAL A 245 7.24 12.03 -10.48
N GLU A 246 8.08 11.17 -9.94
CA GLU A 246 8.84 11.43 -8.71
C GLU A 246 9.69 12.71 -8.80
N ASP A 247 10.29 12.97 -9.97
CA ASP A 247 11.07 14.20 -10.23
C ASP A 247 10.21 15.48 -10.24
N LEU A 248 8.89 15.35 -10.41
CA LEU A 248 7.99 16.48 -10.67
C LEU A 248 7.06 16.85 -9.52
N VAL A 249 6.85 15.93 -8.57
CA VAL A 249 5.92 16.15 -7.47
C VAL A 249 6.52 17.02 -6.38
N ASP A 250 5.68 17.83 -5.73
CA ASP A 250 6.03 18.46 -4.45
C ASP A 250 5.60 17.53 -3.32
N VAL A 251 6.57 16.93 -2.65
CA VAL A 251 6.34 15.97 -1.55
C VAL A 251 5.40 16.52 -0.49
N ASN A 252 5.47 17.82 -0.15
CA ASN A 252 4.60 18.39 0.88
C ASN A 252 3.15 18.53 0.40
N GLU A 253 2.94 18.80 -0.90
CA GLU A 253 1.60 18.84 -1.47
C GLU A 253 1.03 17.43 -1.62
N VAL A 254 1.85 16.46 -2.01
CA VAL A 254 1.49 15.04 -2.07
C VAL A 254 1.03 14.56 -0.68
N ASP A 255 1.82 14.81 0.37
CA ASP A 255 1.48 14.44 1.74
C ASP A 255 0.15 15.07 2.19
N GLN A 256 -0.09 16.34 1.86
CA GLN A 256 -1.34 17.02 2.20
C GLN A 256 -2.55 16.43 1.47
N PHE A 257 -2.43 16.09 0.19
CA PHE A 257 -3.51 15.46 -0.56
C PHE A 257 -3.74 14.02 -0.10
N TYR A 258 -2.67 13.30 0.23
CA TYR A 258 -2.75 11.95 0.80
C TYR A 258 -3.57 11.96 2.09
N ASP A 259 -3.23 12.84 3.03
CA ASP A 259 -3.95 12.98 4.30
C ASP A 259 -5.44 13.31 4.06
N GLN A 260 -5.73 14.21 3.10
CA GLN A 260 -7.10 14.56 2.74
C GLN A 260 -7.90 13.38 2.19
N TYR A 261 -7.31 12.60 1.28
CA TYR A 261 -7.96 11.42 0.71
C TYR A 261 -8.15 10.32 1.75
N MET A 262 -7.15 10.08 2.60
CA MET A 262 -7.25 9.10 3.68
C MET A 262 -8.34 9.47 4.69
N ASP A 263 -8.45 10.74 5.07
CA ASP A 263 -9.52 11.22 5.95
C ASP A 263 -10.89 11.09 5.27
N GLU A 264 -11.00 11.41 3.96
CA GLU A 264 -12.26 11.34 3.22
C GLU A 264 -12.73 9.90 2.96
N LEU A 265 -11.79 8.96 2.83
CA LEU A 265 -12.04 7.54 2.59
C LEU A 265 -12.06 6.70 3.90
N ASP A 266 -11.99 7.32 5.08
CA ASP A 266 -12.03 6.66 6.39
C ASP A 266 -13.46 6.17 6.72
N VAL A 267 -13.86 5.05 6.10
CA VAL A 267 -15.13 4.37 6.37
C VAL A 267 -14.89 2.90 6.70
N GLU A 268 -15.71 2.37 7.61
CA GLU A 268 -15.68 0.94 7.95
C GLU A 268 -16.16 0.10 6.75
N ILE A 269 -15.38 -0.91 6.36
CA ILE A 269 -15.76 -1.89 5.33
C ILE A 269 -16.22 -3.17 6.03
N ASP A 270 -17.43 -3.64 5.70
CA ASP A 270 -18.04 -4.86 6.23
C ASP A 270 -18.23 -5.89 5.11
N GLU A 271 -17.32 -6.85 5.03
CA GLU A 271 -17.33 -7.92 4.01
C GLU A 271 -18.30 -9.06 4.36
N ASP A 272 -18.57 -9.25 5.66
CA ASP A 272 -19.40 -10.35 6.17
C ASP A 272 -20.90 -10.09 5.98
N LYS A 273 -21.26 -8.84 5.67
CA LYS A 273 -22.64 -8.39 5.60
C LYS A 273 -22.94 -7.74 4.26
N VAL A 274 -23.94 -8.28 3.58
CA VAL A 274 -24.53 -7.63 2.41
C VAL A 274 -25.73 -6.78 2.84
N PRO A 275 -25.60 -5.43 2.93
CA PRO A 275 -26.70 -4.57 3.35
C PRO A 275 -27.76 -4.46 2.25
N VAL A 276 -29.02 -4.25 2.64
CA VAL A 276 -30.12 -4.06 1.66
C VAL A 276 -29.95 -2.78 0.83
N GLN A 277 -29.19 -1.82 1.35
CA GLN A 277 -28.78 -0.60 0.65
C GLN A 277 -27.90 -0.90 -0.57
N LEU A 278 -27.15 -2.00 -0.58
CA LEU A 278 -26.40 -2.44 -1.75
C LEU A 278 -27.33 -2.75 -2.93
N LEU A 279 -28.58 -3.16 -2.65
CA LEU A 279 -29.62 -3.39 -3.65
C LEU A 279 -30.45 -2.12 -3.95
N GLY A 280 -30.08 -0.98 -3.35
CA GLY A 280 -30.78 0.30 -3.42
C GLY A 280 -32.09 0.34 -2.63
N LEU A 281 -32.21 -0.49 -1.58
CA LEU A 281 -33.37 -0.52 -0.70
C LEU A 281 -33.06 0.14 0.65
N ARG A 282 -34.08 0.71 1.30
CA ARG A 282 -33.93 1.34 2.62
C ARG A 282 -34.11 0.31 3.74
N PRO A 283 -33.30 0.38 4.83
CA PRO A 283 -33.50 -0.45 6.00
C PRO A 283 -34.91 -0.27 6.58
N GLY A 284 -35.59 -1.39 6.86
CA GLY A 284 -36.89 -1.38 7.54
C GLY A 284 -38.12 -1.19 6.65
N ASP A 285 -37.95 -0.89 5.35
CA ASP A 285 -39.09 -0.75 4.42
C ASP A 285 -39.82 -2.08 4.22
N GLN A 286 -39.09 -3.18 3.95
CA GLN A 286 -39.61 -4.55 3.88
C GLN A 286 -38.51 -5.60 4.21
N PRO A 287 -38.87 -6.78 4.74
CA PRO A 287 -37.92 -7.88 4.90
C PRO A 287 -37.42 -8.35 3.51
N VAL A 288 -36.11 -8.26 3.29
CA VAL A 288 -35.47 -8.79 2.07
C VAL A 288 -35.02 -10.22 2.35
N SER A 289 -35.40 -11.17 1.49
CA SER A 289 -34.98 -12.56 1.64
C SER A 289 -33.50 -12.73 1.32
N LYS A 290 -32.82 -13.65 2.02
CA LYS A 290 -31.43 -14.02 1.70
C LYS A 290 -31.28 -14.52 0.26
N GLU A 291 -32.31 -15.19 -0.25
CA GLU A 291 -32.36 -15.67 -1.65
C GLU A 291 -32.28 -14.51 -2.65
N LEU A 292 -32.97 -13.39 -2.37
CA LEU A 292 -32.93 -12.22 -3.25
C LEU A 292 -31.54 -11.55 -3.22
N ILE A 293 -30.93 -11.45 -2.04
CA ILE A 293 -29.58 -10.90 -1.86
C ILE A 293 -28.56 -11.77 -2.61
N ASN A 294 -28.59 -13.08 -2.40
CA ASN A 294 -27.66 -14.00 -3.07
C ASN A 294 -27.83 -13.93 -4.60
N LYS A 295 -29.06 -13.89 -5.11
CA LYS A 295 -29.31 -13.78 -6.54
C LYS A 295 -28.80 -12.46 -7.13
N PHE A 296 -28.86 -11.36 -6.38
CA PHE A 296 -28.23 -10.10 -6.79
C PHE A 296 -26.71 -10.26 -6.90
N MET A 297 -26.06 -10.85 -5.88
CA MET A 297 -24.60 -11.08 -5.86
C MET A 297 -24.16 -12.03 -6.98
N ASP A 298 -24.90 -13.11 -7.22
CA ASP A 298 -24.62 -14.05 -8.30
C ASP A 298 -24.67 -13.36 -9.67
N ILE A 299 -25.67 -12.51 -9.92
CA ILE A 299 -25.79 -11.78 -11.19
C ILE A 299 -24.72 -10.68 -11.29
N TYR A 300 -24.36 -10.03 -10.19
CA TYR A 300 -23.27 -9.05 -10.14
C TYR A 300 -21.95 -9.70 -10.59
N GLN A 301 -21.57 -10.82 -9.97
CA GLN A 301 -20.36 -11.57 -10.36
C GLN A 301 -20.45 -12.03 -11.81
N LEU A 302 -21.58 -12.62 -12.20
CA LEU A 302 -21.80 -13.12 -13.55
C LEU A 302 -21.76 -12.00 -14.61
N SER A 303 -22.02 -10.74 -14.25
CA SER A 303 -21.97 -9.62 -15.18
C SER A 303 -20.55 -9.34 -15.69
N GLY A 304 -19.52 -9.65 -14.89
CA GLY A 304 -18.12 -9.62 -15.31
C GLY A 304 -17.68 -10.90 -16.04
N GLU A 305 -18.13 -12.07 -15.58
CA GLU A 305 -17.67 -13.37 -16.11
C GLU A 305 -18.38 -13.78 -17.40
N ASN A 306 -19.70 -13.58 -17.49
CA ASN A 306 -20.53 -13.98 -18.63
C ASN A 306 -21.73 -13.03 -18.80
N PRO A 307 -21.52 -11.86 -19.42
CA PRO A 307 -22.56 -10.83 -19.58
C PRO A 307 -23.84 -11.32 -20.25
N LYS A 308 -23.74 -12.27 -21.18
CA LYS A 308 -24.90 -12.86 -21.88
C LYS A 308 -25.77 -13.72 -20.97
N LEU A 309 -25.15 -14.51 -20.09
CA LEU A 309 -25.87 -15.30 -19.11
C LEU A 309 -26.44 -14.39 -18.01
N ALA A 310 -25.67 -13.40 -17.54
CA ALA A 310 -26.16 -12.38 -16.62
C ALA A 310 -27.40 -11.66 -17.17
N ALA A 311 -27.42 -11.30 -18.46
CA ALA A 311 -28.57 -10.66 -19.11
C ALA A 311 -29.82 -11.55 -19.11
N LYS A 312 -29.65 -12.87 -19.14
CA LYS A 312 -30.77 -13.83 -19.05
C LYS A 312 -31.30 -13.93 -17.63
N GLU A 313 -30.41 -14.10 -16.65
CA GLU A 313 -30.77 -14.19 -15.23
C GLU A 313 -31.36 -12.89 -14.70
N LEU A 314 -30.84 -11.74 -15.15
CA LEU A 314 -31.36 -10.42 -14.82
C LEU A 314 -32.84 -10.27 -15.23
N LYS A 315 -33.26 -10.81 -16.38
CA LYS A 315 -34.69 -10.73 -16.81
C LYS A 315 -35.62 -11.45 -15.84
N LEU A 316 -35.16 -12.52 -15.20
CA LEU A 316 -35.91 -13.24 -14.18
C LEU A 316 -35.87 -12.46 -12.86
N PHE A 317 -34.67 -12.06 -12.42
CA PHE A 317 -34.47 -11.26 -11.21
C PHE A 317 -35.27 -9.95 -11.21
N HIS A 318 -35.31 -9.24 -12.33
CA HIS A 318 -36.06 -7.99 -12.46
C HIS A 318 -37.56 -8.18 -12.22
N LYS A 319 -38.13 -9.32 -12.64
CA LYS A 319 -39.54 -9.65 -12.36
C LYS A 319 -39.76 -10.09 -10.92
N GLU A 320 -38.90 -10.95 -10.40
CA GLU A 320 -39.01 -11.53 -9.05
C GLU A 320 -38.78 -10.49 -7.95
N SER A 321 -37.83 -9.58 -8.17
CA SER A 321 -37.55 -8.46 -7.26
C SER A 321 -38.59 -7.35 -7.34
N ASN A 322 -39.52 -7.38 -8.31
CA ASN A 322 -40.40 -6.26 -8.62
C ASN A 322 -39.61 -4.98 -8.98
N ALA A 323 -38.57 -5.14 -9.81
CA ALA A 323 -37.76 -4.07 -10.36
C ALA A 323 -37.15 -3.13 -9.28
N ILE A 324 -36.51 -3.71 -8.26
CA ILE A 324 -35.74 -2.91 -7.29
C ILE A 324 -34.59 -2.15 -7.98
N PRO A 325 -34.08 -1.06 -7.40
CA PRO A 325 -32.99 -0.28 -7.98
C PRO A 325 -31.75 -1.11 -8.32
N GLY A 326 -31.40 -2.09 -7.48
CA GLY A 326 -30.30 -3.03 -7.74
C GLY A 326 -30.42 -3.77 -9.08
N SER A 327 -31.63 -4.08 -9.55
CA SER A 327 -31.80 -4.70 -10.88
C SER A 327 -31.41 -3.77 -12.03
N TYR A 328 -31.57 -2.46 -11.86
CA TYR A 328 -31.18 -1.46 -12.84
C TYR A 328 -29.66 -1.21 -12.82
N LEU A 329 -29.02 -1.30 -11.65
CA LEU A 329 -27.55 -1.32 -11.58
C LEU A 329 -27.00 -2.50 -12.38
N LEU A 330 -27.51 -3.71 -12.15
CA LEU A 330 -27.06 -4.91 -12.89
C LEU A 330 -27.26 -4.75 -14.42
N GLU A 331 -28.35 -4.10 -14.86
CA GLU A 331 -28.53 -3.76 -16.27
C GLU A 331 -27.42 -2.84 -16.77
N LEU A 332 -27.04 -1.81 -16.01
CA LEU A 332 -25.97 -0.89 -16.38
C LEU A 332 -24.63 -1.62 -16.53
N LEU A 333 -24.27 -2.51 -15.60
CA LEU A 333 -23.02 -3.28 -15.67
C LEU A 333 -22.94 -4.16 -16.92
N ILE A 334 -24.05 -4.83 -17.27
CA ILE A 334 -24.15 -5.64 -18.49
C ILE A 334 -24.13 -4.77 -19.75
N LEU A 335 -24.74 -3.58 -19.71
CA LEU A 335 -24.76 -2.67 -20.85
C LEU A 335 -23.37 -2.10 -21.16
N GLN A 336 -22.51 -1.89 -20.16
CA GLN A 336 -21.13 -1.43 -20.39
C GLN A 336 -20.37 -2.38 -21.31
N THR A 337 -20.59 -3.69 -21.17
CA THR A 337 -19.89 -4.73 -21.93
C THR A 337 -20.60 -5.07 -23.24
N GLU A 338 -21.90 -5.33 -23.24
CA GLU A 338 -22.60 -5.85 -24.43
C GLU A 338 -23.15 -4.76 -25.36
N HIS A 339 -23.52 -3.59 -24.82
CA HIS A 339 -24.21 -2.52 -25.57
C HIS A 339 -23.80 -1.11 -25.11
N PRO A 340 -22.49 -0.75 -25.19
CA PRO A 340 -21.98 0.51 -24.64
C PRO A 340 -22.64 1.76 -25.26
N ASN A 341 -23.11 1.66 -26.51
CA ASN A 341 -23.86 2.73 -27.18
C ASN A 341 -25.21 3.09 -26.52
N LYS A 342 -25.77 2.20 -25.70
CA LYS A 342 -27.01 2.45 -24.92
C LYS A 342 -26.73 2.87 -23.49
N TYR A 343 -25.53 2.60 -22.97
CA TYR A 343 -25.17 2.78 -21.57
C TYR A 343 -25.41 4.21 -21.09
N ALA A 344 -24.79 5.21 -21.74
CA ALA A 344 -24.86 6.61 -21.30
C ALA A 344 -26.30 7.13 -21.18
N LYS A 345 -27.17 6.74 -22.12
CA LYS A 345 -28.59 7.11 -22.07
C LYS A 345 -29.29 6.48 -20.87
N ARG A 346 -29.07 5.18 -20.62
CA ARG A 346 -29.68 4.45 -19.51
C ARG A 346 -29.17 4.92 -18.16
N LEU A 347 -27.86 5.16 -18.03
CA LEU A 347 -27.26 5.67 -16.80
C LEU A 347 -27.94 6.98 -16.38
N LYS A 348 -28.12 7.92 -17.32
CA LYS A 348 -28.82 9.17 -17.05
C LYS A 348 -30.27 8.96 -16.62
N GLU A 349 -31.01 8.08 -17.31
CA GLU A 349 -32.40 7.76 -16.97
C GLU A 349 -32.50 7.17 -15.54
N TYR A 350 -31.58 6.28 -15.18
CA TYR A 350 -31.61 5.57 -13.90
C TYR A 350 -31.09 6.43 -12.75
N ALA A 351 -30.07 7.25 -12.97
CA ALA A 351 -29.61 8.22 -11.98
C ALA A 351 -30.72 9.23 -11.61
N GLN A 352 -31.56 9.62 -12.57
CA GLN A 352 -32.73 10.46 -12.31
C GLN A 352 -33.85 9.71 -11.57
N ALA A 353 -34.04 8.42 -11.86
CA ALA A 353 -35.06 7.60 -11.24
C ALA A 353 -34.71 7.18 -9.80
N PHE A 354 -33.41 7.05 -9.48
CA PHE A 354 -32.91 6.54 -8.21
C PHE A 354 -31.91 7.52 -7.56
N PRO A 355 -32.36 8.71 -7.14
CA PRO A 355 -31.47 9.73 -6.57
C PRO A 355 -30.79 9.29 -5.26
N ASP A 356 -31.42 8.40 -4.50
CA ASP A 356 -30.90 7.92 -3.21
C ASP A 356 -30.06 6.63 -3.32
N TYR A 357 -29.82 6.11 -4.53
CA TYR A 357 -29.10 4.86 -4.72
C TYR A 357 -27.62 5.10 -5.05
N ALA A 358 -26.77 4.97 -4.03
CA ALA A 358 -25.34 5.30 -4.06
C ALA A 358 -24.61 4.76 -5.30
N LEU A 359 -24.72 3.47 -5.61
CA LEU A 359 -23.95 2.87 -6.72
C LEU A 359 -24.31 3.44 -8.10
N ILE A 360 -25.59 3.75 -8.36
CA ILE A 360 -25.97 4.40 -9.63
C ILE A 360 -25.52 5.87 -9.63
N GLN A 361 -25.58 6.55 -8.48
CA GLN A 361 -25.08 7.92 -8.37
C GLN A 361 -23.57 8.01 -8.55
N LEU A 362 -22.80 7.04 -8.03
CA LEU A 362 -21.35 6.94 -8.25
C LEU A 362 -21.04 6.75 -9.73
N LEU A 363 -21.68 5.79 -10.41
CA LEU A 363 -21.52 5.61 -11.86
C LEU A 363 -21.84 6.89 -12.65
N TRP A 364 -22.90 7.59 -12.24
CA TRP A 364 -23.29 8.85 -12.85
C TRP A 364 -22.24 9.95 -12.60
N ALA A 365 -21.76 10.09 -11.37
CA ALA A 365 -20.73 11.04 -10.99
C ALA A 365 -19.43 10.82 -11.78
N THR A 366 -18.96 9.57 -11.89
CA THR A 366 -17.80 9.21 -12.70
C THR A 366 -17.99 9.61 -14.17
N SER A 367 -19.18 9.37 -14.72
CA SER A 367 -19.52 9.81 -16.08
C SER A 367 -19.57 11.34 -16.22
N GLN A 368 -19.97 12.07 -15.19
CA GLN A 368 -20.01 13.54 -15.24
C GLN A 368 -18.61 14.14 -15.18
N VAL A 369 -17.78 13.67 -14.27
CA VAL A 369 -16.39 14.13 -14.10
C VAL A 369 -15.61 13.97 -15.42
N THR A 370 -15.76 12.84 -16.10
CA THR A 370 -15.10 12.57 -17.39
C THR A 370 -15.62 13.42 -18.56
N LEU A 371 -16.87 13.90 -18.52
CA LEU A 371 -17.50 14.65 -19.62
C LEU A 371 -17.48 16.18 -19.43
N LEU A 372 -17.45 16.67 -18.19
CA LEU A 372 -17.47 18.10 -17.87
C LEU A 372 -16.09 18.70 -18.04
N LYS A 373 -15.94 19.83 -18.75
CA LYS A 373 -14.65 20.54 -18.89
C LYS A 373 -14.37 21.58 -17.79
N ASP A 374 -15.31 21.76 -16.87
CA ASP A 374 -15.33 22.87 -15.90
C ASP A 374 -15.01 22.35 -14.49
N GLN A 375 -13.82 22.69 -13.99
CA GLN A 375 -13.30 22.29 -12.68
C GLN A 375 -14.17 22.74 -11.51
N GLN A 376 -14.84 23.89 -11.61
CA GLN A 376 -15.67 24.41 -10.52
C GLN A 376 -16.98 23.65 -10.33
N LYS A 377 -17.41 22.87 -11.33
CA LYS A 377 -18.59 22.00 -11.20
C LYS A 377 -18.26 20.59 -10.71
N ARG A 378 -16.96 20.24 -10.66
CA ARG A 378 -16.47 18.94 -10.17
C ARG A 378 -16.22 18.95 -8.65
N SER A 379 -16.05 20.13 -8.05
CA SER A 379 -15.77 20.35 -6.62
C SER A 379 -17.02 20.66 -5.77
N ASP A 380 -18.22 20.39 -6.29
CA ASP A 380 -19.47 20.53 -5.53
C ASP A 380 -19.55 19.46 -4.43
N ASP A 381 -19.96 19.84 -3.21
CA ASP A 381 -20.05 18.96 -2.02
C ASP A 381 -20.98 17.74 -2.24
N SER A 382 -21.75 17.72 -3.34
CA SER A 382 -22.65 16.64 -3.72
C SER A 382 -21.97 15.31 -4.06
N PHE A 383 -20.64 15.27 -4.20
CA PHE A 383 -19.90 14.06 -4.61
C PHE A 383 -18.78 13.65 -3.66
N LYS A 384 -18.90 13.99 -2.37
CA LYS A 384 -18.05 13.44 -1.31
C LYS A 384 -18.56 12.08 -0.86
N MET A 385 -17.68 11.27 -0.27
CA MET A 385 -18.03 9.94 0.25
C MET A 385 -19.25 9.97 1.20
N GLU A 386 -19.27 10.91 2.16
CA GLU A 386 -20.38 11.10 3.10
C GLU A 386 -21.72 11.42 2.41
N SER A 387 -21.67 12.09 1.25
CA SER A 387 -22.86 12.44 0.46
C SER A 387 -23.49 11.22 -0.22
N PHE A 388 -22.69 10.21 -0.59
CA PHE A 388 -23.19 8.96 -1.17
C PHE A 388 -23.72 7.99 -0.13
N PHE A 389 -23.15 8.01 1.08
CA PHE A 389 -23.47 7.05 2.14
C PHE A 389 -23.90 7.76 3.44
N PRO A 390 -24.97 8.58 3.42
CA PRO A 390 -25.38 9.33 4.60
C PRO A 390 -25.80 8.38 5.73
N ASP A 391 -25.33 8.66 6.94
CA ASP A 391 -25.64 7.91 8.17
C ASP A 391 -25.27 6.41 8.12
N ARG A 392 -24.33 6.02 7.25
CA ARG A 392 -23.81 4.65 7.16
C ARG A 392 -22.59 4.49 8.06
N GLU A 393 -22.69 3.64 9.09
CA GLU A 393 -21.55 3.25 9.93
C GLU A 393 -20.52 2.42 9.15
N SER A 394 -20.97 1.58 8.20
CA SER A 394 -20.12 0.79 7.32
C SER A 394 -20.69 0.61 5.91
N ILE A 395 -19.80 0.30 4.97
CA ILE A 395 -20.11 0.01 3.56
C ILE A 395 -19.57 -1.35 3.11
N HIS A 396 -20.16 -1.90 2.06
CA HIS A 396 -19.74 -3.17 1.47
C HIS A 396 -18.53 -2.95 0.53
N PRO A 397 -17.64 -3.94 0.32
CA PRO A 397 -16.51 -3.81 -0.62
C PRO A 397 -16.86 -3.33 -2.03
N ILE A 398 -18.02 -3.76 -2.55
CA ILE A 398 -18.55 -3.25 -3.84
C ILE A 398 -18.81 -1.73 -3.79
N GLU A 399 -19.41 -1.23 -2.71
CA GLU A 399 -19.63 0.22 -2.52
C GLU A 399 -18.30 0.97 -2.47
N MET A 400 -17.28 0.41 -1.79
CA MET A 400 -15.94 0.99 -1.74
C MET A 400 -15.28 1.01 -3.13
N LEU A 401 -15.32 -0.10 -3.88
CA LEU A 401 -14.75 -0.18 -5.23
C LEU A 401 -15.27 0.93 -6.15
N TYR A 402 -16.60 1.11 -6.22
CA TYR A 402 -17.17 2.17 -7.07
C TYR A 402 -16.87 3.58 -6.56
N THR A 403 -16.64 3.74 -5.25
CA THR A 403 -16.14 4.99 -4.67
C THR A 403 -14.72 5.26 -5.16
N LEU A 404 -13.81 4.30 -5.03
CA LEU A 404 -12.42 4.44 -5.49
C LEU A 404 -12.34 4.70 -6.99
N ILE A 405 -13.15 4.02 -7.80
CA ILE A 405 -13.25 4.31 -9.24
C ILE A 405 -13.65 5.77 -9.47
N TYR A 406 -14.67 6.27 -8.75
CA TYR A 406 -15.05 7.67 -8.86
C TYR A 406 -13.89 8.62 -8.50
N TYR A 407 -13.20 8.40 -7.38
CA TYR A 407 -12.07 9.23 -6.97
C TYR A 407 -10.89 9.15 -7.95
N SER A 408 -10.55 7.98 -8.50
CA SER A 408 -9.52 7.86 -9.56
C SER A 408 -9.78 8.83 -10.69
N PHE A 409 -11.02 8.89 -11.19
CA PHE A 409 -11.38 9.81 -12.26
C PHE A 409 -11.49 11.26 -11.77
N ALA A 410 -12.04 11.52 -10.59
CA ALA A 410 -12.19 12.87 -10.04
C ALA A 410 -10.83 13.55 -9.81
N THR A 411 -9.86 12.79 -9.32
CA THR A 411 -8.48 13.20 -9.10
C THR A 411 -7.73 13.37 -10.42
N GLY A 412 -7.85 12.40 -11.32
CA GLY A 412 -7.01 12.34 -12.52
C GLY A 412 -7.37 13.31 -13.64
N VAL A 413 -8.65 13.67 -13.81
CA VAL A 413 -9.11 14.48 -14.96
C VAL A 413 -8.57 15.91 -15.01
N ASP A 414 -8.09 16.43 -13.89
CA ASP A 414 -7.48 17.76 -13.81
C ASP A 414 -6.00 17.75 -14.16
N LEU A 415 -5.39 16.55 -14.27
CA LEU A 415 -3.97 16.35 -14.51
C LEU A 415 -3.10 17.16 -13.53
N ASP A 416 -3.50 17.16 -12.26
CA ASP A 416 -2.72 17.66 -11.15
C ASP A 416 -1.85 16.51 -10.62
N ILE A 417 -0.55 16.58 -10.90
CA ILE A 417 0.34 15.44 -10.67
C ILE A 417 0.50 15.10 -9.18
N ASN A 418 0.48 16.11 -8.30
CA ASN A 418 0.58 15.90 -6.85
C ASN A 418 -0.64 15.14 -6.34
N LYS A 419 -1.84 15.46 -6.86
CA LYS A 419 -3.07 14.74 -6.51
C LYS A 419 -3.11 13.31 -7.03
N ILE A 420 -2.64 13.09 -8.27
CA ILE A 420 -2.57 11.77 -8.89
C ILE A 420 -1.59 10.88 -8.12
N GLU A 421 -0.42 11.41 -7.76
CA GLU A 421 0.58 10.67 -6.98
C GLU A 421 0.08 10.32 -5.58
N ALA A 422 -0.47 11.32 -4.88
CA ALA A 422 -1.07 11.11 -3.56
C ALA A 422 -2.17 10.03 -3.58
N PHE A 423 -3.05 10.07 -4.59
CA PHE A 423 -4.10 9.07 -4.72
C PHE A 423 -3.56 7.68 -5.09
N GLY A 424 -2.50 7.60 -5.90
CA GLY A 424 -1.77 6.36 -6.14
C GLY A 424 -1.23 5.74 -4.86
N SER A 425 -0.63 6.56 -3.99
CA SER A 425 -0.17 6.14 -2.66
C SER A 425 -1.32 5.63 -1.77
N VAL A 426 -2.47 6.29 -1.81
CA VAL A 426 -3.68 5.82 -1.11
C VAL A 426 -4.16 4.46 -1.62
N LEU A 427 -4.19 4.26 -2.95
CA LEU A 427 -4.60 2.98 -3.53
C LEU A 427 -3.70 1.83 -3.09
N TYR A 428 -2.38 2.06 -3.05
CA TYR A 428 -1.39 1.11 -2.54
C TYR A 428 -1.65 0.77 -1.06
N ASP A 429 -1.82 1.79 -0.22
CA ASP A 429 -2.00 1.63 1.23
C ASP A 429 -3.33 1.00 1.65
N LEU A 430 -4.36 1.07 0.79
CA LEU A 430 -5.66 0.47 1.06
C LEU A 430 -5.64 -1.08 0.98
N GLY A 431 -4.58 -1.69 0.43
CA GLY A 431 -4.42 -3.15 0.41
C GLY A 431 -5.57 -3.86 -0.30
N LEU A 432 -5.99 -3.32 -1.45
CA LEU A 432 -7.16 -3.80 -2.19
C LEU A 432 -6.98 -5.24 -2.69
N PRO A 433 -8.07 -6.02 -2.83
CA PRO A 433 -8.00 -7.30 -3.54
C PRO A 433 -7.34 -7.12 -4.92
N GLU A 434 -6.49 -8.05 -5.32
CA GLU A 434 -5.65 -7.99 -6.54
C GLU A 434 -6.44 -7.53 -7.79
N THR A 435 -7.64 -8.10 -7.99
CA THR A 435 -8.50 -7.75 -9.13
C THR A 435 -8.99 -6.29 -9.12
N TYR A 436 -9.12 -5.68 -7.95
CA TYR A 436 -9.54 -4.29 -7.78
C TYR A 436 -8.34 -3.34 -7.86
N GLY A 437 -7.23 -3.73 -7.23
CA GLY A 437 -5.95 -3.00 -7.28
C GLY A 437 -5.51 -2.77 -8.72
N GLN A 438 -5.44 -3.83 -9.53
CA GLN A 438 -4.97 -3.74 -10.91
C GLN A 438 -5.75 -2.72 -11.76
N ILE A 439 -7.09 -2.68 -11.64
CA ILE A 439 -7.93 -1.75 -12.41
C ILE A 439 -7.65 -0.29 -12.01
N LEU A 440 -7.53 -0.04 -10.70
CA LEU A 440 -7.35 1.30 -10.15
C LEU A 440 -5.92 1.82 -10.38
N GLU A 441 -4.91 0.96 -10.20
CA GLU A 441 -3.50 1.25 -10.50
C GLU A 441 -3.32 1.57 -11.99
N THR A 442 -3.84 0.72 -12.89
CA THR A 442 -3.79 0.98 -14.34
C THR A 442 -4.42 2.32 -14.70
N THR A 443 -5.53 2.68 -14.04
CA THR A 443 -6.21 3.97 -14.25
C THR A 443 -5.36 5.13 -13.74
N ASN A 444 -4.72 4.98 -12.58
CA ASN A 444 -3.84 6.00 -12.00
C ASN A 444 -2.62 6.26 -12.90
N SER A 445 -1.96 5.18 -13.34
CA SER A 445 -0.80 5.26 -14.24
C SER A 445 -1.16 5.84 -15.61
N MET A 446 -2.36 5.57 -16.12
CA MET A 446 -2.88 6.24 -17.32
C MET A 446 -2.94 7.77 -17.14
N PHE A 447 -3.35 8.26 -15.97
CA PHE A 447 -3.39 9.70 -15.68
C PHE A 447 -1.99 10.30 -15.54
N LYS A 448 -1.05 9.61 -14.88
CA LYS A 448 0.38 9.99 -14.82
C LYS A 448 0.96 10.12 -16.24
N PHE A 449 0.80 9.08 -17.05
CA PHE A 449 1.23 9.07 -18.45
C PHE A 449 0.61 10.20 -19.27
N THR A 450 -0.70 10.45 -19.11
CA THR A 450 -1.41 11.53 -19.81
C THR A 450 -0.90 12.92 -19.41
N TYR A 451 -0.59 13.12 -18.13
CA TYR A 451 0.03 14.35 -17.64
C TYR A 451 1.39 14.58 -18.29
N LEU A 452 2.28 13.57 -18.27
CA LEU A 452 3.61 13.65 -18.88
C LEU A 452 3.54 13.90 -20.38
N LEU A 453 2.70 13.16 -21.11
CA LEU A 453 2.46 13.38 -22.55
C LEU A 453 2.07 14.81 -22.88
N LYS A 454 1.28 15.45 -22.01
CA LYS A 454 0.89 16.85 -22.19
C LYS A 454 2.05 17.78 -21.87
N LYS A 455 2.74 17.56 -20.75
CA LYS A 455 3.85 18.39 -20.27
C LYS A 455 5.01 18.45 -21.26
N VAL A 456 5.40 17.30 -21.81
CA VAL A 456 6.54 17.15 -22.73
C VAL A 456 6.24 17.74 -24.12
N LYS A 457 4.96 17.90 -24.49
CA LYS A 457 4.54 18.49 -25.77
C LYS A 457 4.31 20.01 -25.72
N GLU A 458 4.27 20.61 -24.53
CA GLU A 458 4.13 22.05 -24.30
C GLU A 458 5.49 22.75 -24.24
#